data_AF-A0A0V1H9G0-F1
#
_entry.id   AF-A0A0V1H9G0-F1
#
_cell.length_a   1.000
_cell.length_b   1.000
_cell.length_c   1.000
_cell.angle_alpha   90.00
_cell.angle_beta   90.00
_cell.angle_gamma   90.00
#
_symmetry.space_group_name_H-M   'P 1'
#
loop_
_entity.id
_entity.type
_entity.pdbx_description
1 polymer ?
#
loop_
_entity_poly.entity_id
_entity_poly.type
_entity_poly.pdbx_seq_one_letter_code
_entity_poly.pdbx_strand_id
1 'polypeptide(L)'
;MSTAGIGFIWNSSTIQLCSIFQSAQCSVGKRQSLGWTQFETHSPDNSFLGFVVKRHKDVKPRVERKNIALLYGKNAYWNDFTKVLDSIKDLVEIHATVNPDDQHLLPSYVVNHGVLDSDQFNLLSREAKIFLGLGFPYEGPAPLEAVANGLVFINPKFSAPKSRLNETFFAKKPTLRQLKSQNSYMEDFIGEPYVFTVDISDGPALRAAVKQALQAEFQPYVPWEFTAEGMLERVAYYFLHQDFCEPDHLPLNISQLRIYVGESGASCSDTCSKHGLFCESSFFSLINLRSVVARFSLCPEFATVADLHPPSFSQNVCFLQENQHLLNCASESSRDIQRICPCRSFKPGQIALCKAC
;
A
#
# COMPACT_ATOMS: atom_id res chain seq x y z
N MET A 1 0.89 -28.30 -7.81
CA MET A 1 -0.04 -27.52 -8.65
C MET A 1 -0.59 -26.39 -7.79
N SER A 2 0.08 -25.24 -7.77
CA SER A 2 -0.38 -24.08 -7.01
C SER A 2 -1.49 -23.38 -7.80
N THR A 3 -2.58 -23.06 -7.13
CA THR A 3 -3.57 -22.11 -7.62
C THR A 3 -2.89 -20.76 -7.75
N ALA A 4 -2.42 -20.46 -8.96
CA ALA A 4 -2.39 -19.10 -9.45
C ALA A 4 -3.78 -18.50 -9.18
N GLY A 5 -3.84 -17.31 -8.58
CA GLY A 5 -5.09 -16.57 -8.51
C GLY A 5 -5.64 -16.49 -9.94
N ILE A 6 -6.77 -17.13 -10.19
CA ILE A 6 -7.43 -17.10 -11.48
C ILE A 6 -7.95 -15.66 -11.64
N GLY A 7 -7.14 -14.82 -12.27
CA GLY A 7 -7.60 -13.59 -12.88
C GLY A 7 -8.55 -14.00 -14.01
N PHE A 8 -9.79 -13.54 -13.94
CA PHE A 8 -10.74 -13.73 -15.03
C PHE A 8 -10.18 -13.08 -16.30
N ILE A 9 -9.92 -13.90 -17.32
CA ILE A 9 -9.61 -13.45 -18.67
C ILE A 9 -10.95 -13.14 -19.35
N TRP A 10 -11.33 -11.87 -19.39
CA TRP A 10 -12.29 -11.40 -20.38
C TRP A 10 -11.50 -10.95 -21.62
N ASN A 11 -11.55 -11.78 -22.65
CA ASN A 11 -10.96 -11.47 -23.94
C ASN A 11 -11.99 -10.73 -24.81
N SER A 12 -11.90 -9.40 -24.84
CA SER A 12 -12.24 -8.58 -26.00
C SER A 12 -11.71 -7.16 -25.76
N SER A 13 -10.58 -6.85 -26.40
CA SER A 13 -10.07 -5.50 -26.66
C SER A 13 -9.62 -4.66 -25.44
N THR A 14 -8.38 -4.92 -25.01
CA THR A 14 -7.43 -3.92 -24.43
C THR A 14 -7.79 -3.25 -23.09
N ILE A 15 -7.94 -4.02 -22.01
CA ILE A 15 -7.67 -3.54 -20.65
C ILE A 15 -6.68 -4.52 -20.01
N GLN A 16 -5.46 -4.08 -19.74
CA GLN A 16 -4.41 -4.92 -19.14
C GLN A 16 -4.35 -4.62 -17.63
N LEU A 17 -4.72 -5.60 -16.80
CA LEU A 17 -4.51 -5.56 -15.35
C LEU A 17 -3.00 -5.66 -15.06
N CYS A 18 -2.30 -4.53 -14.92
CA CYS A 18 -0.91 -4.53 -14.45
C CYS A 18 -0.87 -4.68 -12.93
N SER A 19 -0.68 -5.91 -12.44
CA SER A 19 -0.17 -6.10 -11.08
C SER A 19 1.28 -5.59 -11.02
N ILE A 20 1.48 -4.47 -10.32
CA ILE A 20 2.80 -3.84 -10.13
C ILE A 20 3.79 -4.79 -9.41
N PHE A 21 3.32 -5.89 -8.81
CA PHE A 21 4.13 -6.71 -7.89
C PHE A 21 4.35 -8.17 -8.27
N GLN A 22 3.66 -8.74 -9.28
CA GLN A 22 3.86 -10.16 -9.63
C GLN A 22 4.28 -10.48 -11.08
N SER A 23 4.21 -9.54 -12.03
CA SER A 23 4.65 -9.84 -13.40
C SER A 23 5.75 -8.88 -13.89
N ALA A 24 6.86 -9.46 -14.35
CA ALA A 24 7.96 -8.76 -15.02
C ALA A 24 7.57 -8.18 -16.40
N GLN A 25 6.30 -8.32 -16.81
CA GLN A 25 5.85 -8.08 -18.19
C GLN A 25 5.40 -6.64 -18.49
N CYS A 26 5.15 -5.78 -17.50
CA CYS A 26 4.75 -4.38 -17.80
C CYS A 26 5.93 -3.47 -18.23
N SER A 27 7.14 -4.02 -18.42
CA SER A 27 8.35 -3.24 -18.80
C SER A 27 8.76 -3.38 -20.26
N VAL A 28 8.08 -4.19 -21.08
CA VAL A 28 8.47 -4.39 -22.48
C VAL A 28 7.42 -3.77 -23.40
N GLY A 29 7.59 -2.48 -23.67
CA GLY A 29 7.16 -1.88 -24.94
C GLY A 29 5.82 -1.13 -25.03
N LYS A 30 5.10 -0.84 -23.93
CA LYS A 30 3.88 -0.01 -24.04
C LYS A 30 3.79 1.06 -22.94
N ARG A 31 3.88 2.32 -23.35
CA ARG A 31 3.43 3.50 -22.56
C ARG A 31 1.91 3.42 -22.48
N GLN A 32 1.37 2.81 -21.43
CA GLN A 32 -0.07 2.84 -21.14
C GLN A 32 -0.28 3.77 -19.94
N SER A 33 -1.30 4.64 -20.04
CA SER A 33 -1.58 5.73 -19.10
C SER A 33 -2.58 5.38 -18.00
N LEU A 34 -3.21 4.20 -18.05
CA LEU A 34 -4.28 3.78 -17.14
C LEU A 34 -3.89 2.51 -16.39
N GLY A 35 -4.18 2.44 -15.09
CA GLY A 35 -3.80 1.31 -14.24
C GLY A 35 -4.75 1.05 -13.07
N TRP A 36 -4.88 -0.23 -12.71
CA TRP A 36 -5.56 -0.72 -11.51
C TRP A 36 -4.53 -1.29 -10.54
N THR A 37 -4.61 -0.94 -9.26
CA THR A 37 -3.60 -1.34 -8.26
C THR A 37 -4.12 -2.36 -7.25
N GLN A 38 -3.20 -3.19 -6.74
CA GLN A 38 -3.49 -4.19 -5.71
C GLN A 38 -3.71 -3.57 -4.32
N PHE A 39 -3.13 -2.41 -4.03
CA PHE A 39 -3.48 -1.59 -2.87
C PHE A 39 -3.57 -0.11 -3.26
N GLU A 40 -4.47 0.60 -2.61
CA GLU A 40 -4.85 1.98 -2.98
C GLU A 40 -3.77 3.02 -2.68
N THR A 41 -3.04 2.81 -1.60
CA THR A 41 -2.02 3.73 -1.09
C THR A 41 -0.81 3.85 -2.00
N HIS A 42 -0.75 3.01 -3.02
CA HIS A 42 0.42 2.87 -3.88
C HIS A 42 0.49 3.92 -4.98
N SER A 43 -0.63 4.54 -5.36
CA SER A 43 -0.70 5.60 -6.39
C SER A 43 -2.14 6.14 -6.44
N PRO A 44 -2.48 7.25 -5.76
CA PRO A 44 -3.80 7.90 -5.89
C PRO A 44 -4.14 8.33 -7.32
N ASP A 45 -3.14 8.36 -8.21
CA ASP A 45 -3.32 8.54 -9.65
C ASP A 45 -4.00 7.33 -10.35
N ASN A 46 -4.03 6.18 -9.69
CA ASN A 46 -4.64 4.95 -10.18
C ASN A 46 -5.87 4.56 -9.33
N SER A 47 -6.70 3.67 -9.84
CA SER A 47 -7.84 3.12 -9.09
C SER A 47 -7.46 1.84 -8.34
N PHE A 48 -7.87 1.75 -7.08
CA PHE A 48 -7.65 0.55 -6.26
C PHE A 48 -8.63 -0.55 -6.63
N LEU A 49 -8.13 -1.70 -7.06
CA LEU A 49 -8.96 -2.88 -7.27
C LEU A 49 -8.95 -3.79 -6.05
N GLY A 50 -7.79 -4.02 -5.45
CA GLY A 50 -7.65 -4.87 -4.28
C GLY A 50 -7.91 -6.36 -4.53
N PHE A 51 -8.19 -7.07 -3.44
CA PHE A 51 -8.50 -8.49 -3.42
C PHE A 51 -9.28 -8.83 -2.15
N VAL A 52 -9.77 -10.07 -2.04
CA VAL A 52 -10.45 -10.56 -0.84
C VAL A 52 -9.45 -11.31 0.04
N VAL A 53 -9.37 -10.92 1.31
CA VAL A 53 -8.64 -11.67 2.33
C VAL A 53 -9.54 -12.81 2.81
N LYS A 54 -9.13 -14.05 2.58
CA LYS A 54 -9.91 -15.23 2.94
C LYS A 54 -9.93 -15.39 4.46
N ARG A 55 -11.12 -15.29 5.06
CA ARG A 55 -11.36 -15.63 6.48
C ARG A 55 -12.22 -16.88 6.55
N HIS A 56 -11.74 -17.90 7.25
CA HIS A 56 -12.54 -19.10 7.54
C HIS A 56 -13.46 -18.81 8.73
N LYS A 57 -14.73 -18.50 8.45
CA LYS A 57 -15.74 -17.98 9.41
C LYS A 57 -16.11 -18.94 10.55
N ASP A 58 -15.93 -20.26 10.37
CA ASP A 58 -16.60 -21.26 11.24
C ASP A 58 -15.66 -22.14 12.08
N VAL A 59 -14.39 -21.79 12.19
CA VAL A 59 -13.46 -22.58 13.01
C VAL A 59 -13.31 -21.93 14.37
N LYS A 60 -13.84 -22.62 15.40
CA LYS A 60 -13.71 -22.24 16.81
C LYS A 60 -12.25 -21.86 17.11
N PRO A 61 -11.98 -20.74 17.83
CA PRO A 61 -10.63 -20.46 18.31
C PRO A 61 -10.14 -21.69 19.08
N ARG A 62 -9.09 -22.33 18.57
CA ARG A 62 -8.44 -23.46 19.24
C ARG A 62 -7.41 -22.86 20.17
N VAL A 63 -7.59 -23.09 21.48
CA VAL A 63 -6.55 -23.02 22.52
C VAL A 63 -5.95 -21.63 22.74
N GLU A 64 -5.47 -21.39 23.95
CA GLU A 64 -4.56 -20.29 24.26
C GLU A 64 -3.40 -20.29 23.26
N ARG A 65 -3.21 -19.18 22.52
CA ARG A 65 -2.15 -19.08 21.52
C ARG A 65 -0.79 -19.20 22.17
N LYS A 66 0.13 -19.90 21.50
CA LYS A 66 1.51 -20.04 21.95
C LYS A 66 2.31 -18.79 21.59
N ASN A 67 3.38 -18.53 22.32
CA ASN A 67 4.32 -17.46 22.03
C ASN A 67 5.23 -17.85 20.84
N ILE A 68 4.61 -18.01 19.67
CA ILE A 68 5.29 -18.31 18.41
C ILE A 68 5.34 -17.05 17.55
N ALA A 69 6.51 -16.80 16.96
CA ALA A 69 6.72 -15.85 15.87
C ALA A 69 6.94 -16.59 14.55
N LEU A 70 6.02 -16.41 13.61
CA LEU A 70 6.05 -17.00 12.29
C LEU A 70 6.74 -16.06 11.29
N LEU A 71 7.80 -16.51 10.62
CA LEU A 71 8.56 -15.71 9.66
C LEU A 71 7.79 -15.51 8.34
N TYR A 72 7.79 -14.28 7.83
CA TYR A 72 7.13 -13.94 6.58
C TYR A 72 8.04 -14.10 5.35
N GLY A 73 8.22 -15.33 4.87
CA GLY A 73 8.81 -15.58 3.55
C GLY A 73 8.99 -17.05 3.24
N LYS A 74 8.89 -17.42 1.97
CA LYS A 74 8.88 -18.83 1.50
C LYS A 74 10.18 -19.30 0.87
N ASN A 75 11.03 -18.37 0.44
CA ASN A 75 12.29 -18.64 -0.23
C ASN A 75 13.41 -17.84 0.45
N ALA A 76 14.64 -18.31 0.30
CA ALA A 76 15.81 -17.65 0.83
C ALA A 76 16.27 -16.40 0.08
N TYR A 77 15.38 -15.43 -0.14
CA TYR A 77 15.76 -14.09 -0.60
C TYR A 77 16.43 -13.25 0.51
N TRP A 78 16.99 -13.92 1.51
CA TRP A 78 17.33 -13.33 2.79
C TRP A 78 18.80 -12.97 2.85
N ASN A 79 19.08 -11.77 3.36
CA ASN A 79 20.34 -11.52 4.03
C ASN A 79 20.40 -12.36 5.32
N ASP A 80 21.58 -12.54 5.91
CA ASP A 80 21.69 -13.20 7.21
C ASP A 80 20.94 -12.41 8.30
N PHE A 81 19.73 -12.87 8.66
CA PHE A 81 18.90 -12.31 9.72
C PHE A 81 19.17 -12.94 11.09
N THR A 82 20.23 -13.74 11.24
CA THR A 82 20.54 -14.41 12.52
C THR A 82 20.61 -13.43 13.68
N LYS A 83 21.17 -12.23 13.48
CA LYS A 83 21.19 -11.17 14.51
C LYS A 83 19.79 -10.72 14.94
N VAL A 84 18.88 -10.57 13.97
CA VAL A 84 17.48 -10.18 14.22
C VAL A 84 16.77 -11.28 14.99
N LEU A 85 16.89 -12.53 14.55
CA LEU A 85 16.26 -13.68 15.19
C LEU A 85 16.83 -13.95 16.59
N ASP A 86 18.14 -13.85 16.75
CA ASP A 86 18.84 -13.99 18.03
C ASP A 86 18.39 -12.95 19.05
N SER A 87 17.97 -11.77 18.59
CA SER A 87 17.49 -10.72 19.48
C SER A 87 16.13 -11.03 20.12
N ILE A 88 15.38 -12.03 19.65
CA ILE A 88 14.04 -12.35 20.15
C ILE A 88 13.83 -13.82 20.52
N LYS A 89 14.81 -14.70 20.27
CA LYS A 89 14.69 -16.16 20.48
C LYS A 89 14.40 -16.60 21.92
N ASP A 90 14.71 -15.77 22.91
CA ASP A 90 14.39 -16.00 24.33
C ASP A 90 12.96 -15.55 24.70
N LEU A 91 12.29 -14.80 23.82
CA LEU A 91 10.93 -14.31 24.03
C LEU A 91 9.87 -15.19 23.35
N VAL A 92 10.22 -15.82 22.23
CA VAL A 92 9.30 -16.57 21.36
C VAL A 92 9.97 -17.79 20.71
N GLU A 93 9.18 -18.81 20.42
CA GLU A 93 9.56 -19.87 19.48
C GLU A 93 9.48 -19.33 18.04
N ILE A 94 10.51 -19.54 17.24
CA ILE A 94 10.59 -18.99 15.88
C ILE A 94 10.27 -20.09 14.88
N HIS A 95 9.20 -19.89 14.11
CA HIS A 95 8.69 -20.84 13.12
C HIS A 95 8.83 -20.27 11.72
N ALA A 96 9.08 -21.13 10.73
CA ALA A 96 9.22 -20.75 9.33
C ALA A 96 8.41 -21.67 8.41
N THR A 97 8.08 -21.19 7.21
CA THR A 97 7.46 -21.98 6.13
C THR A 97 8.27 -21.84 4.85
N VAL A 98 9.57 -22.12 4.96
CA VAL A 98 10.56 -21.93 3.90
C VAL A 98 10.76 -23.25 3.15
N ASN A 99 11.08 -23.19 1.86
CA ASN A 99 11.42 -24.38 1.07
C ASN A 99 12.48 -25.24 1.82
N PRO A 100 12.27 -26.55 1.98
CA PRO A 100 13.26 -27.45 2.59
C PRO A 100 14.68 -27.32 2.02
N ASP A 101 14.83 -26.97 0.73
CA ASP A 101 16.14 -26.73 0.10
C ASP A 101 16.92 -25.59 0.78
N ASP A 102 16.21 -24.60 1.30
CA ASP A 102 16.74 -23.40 1.94
C ASP A 102 16.89 -23.57 3.48
N GLN A 103 16.61 -24.76 4.03
CA GLN A 103 16.69 -25.05 5.47
C GLN A 103 18.05 -24.71 6.08
N HIS A 104 19.13 -24.93 5.31
CA HIS A 104 20.50 -24.70 5.72
C HIS A 104 20.83 -23.23 6.02
N LEU A 105 19.98 -22.30 5.58
CA LEU A 105 20.11 -20.86 5.80
C LEU A 105 19.41 -20.38 7.07
N LEU A 106 18.62 -21.26 7.71
CA LEU A 106 17.94 -20.96 8.96
C LEU A 106 18.80 -21.41 10.16
N PRO A 107 18.85 -20.61 11.24
CA PRO A 107 19.45 -21.07 12.49
C PRO A 107 18.80 -22.36 12.99
N SER A 108 19.58 -23.22 13.67
CA SER A 108 19.13 -24.55 14.10
C SER A 108 17.95 -24.54 15.08
N TYR A 109 17.70 -23.43 15.76
CA TYR A 109 16.56 -23.26 16.67
C TYR A 109 15.26 -22.88 15.95
N VAL A 110 15.29 -22.60 14.65
CA VAL A 110 14.10 -22.26 13.87
C VAL A 110 13.35 -23.52 13.45
N VAL A 111 12.08 -23.62 13.83
CA VAL A 111 11.21 -24.75 13.45
C VAL A 111 10.63 -24.49 12.06
N ASN A 112 11.18 -25.13 11.03
CA ASN A 112 10.65 -25.02 9.69
C ASN A 112 9.58 -26.08 9.42
N HIS A 113 8.41 -25.62 8.94
CA HIS A 113 7.27 -26.46 8.58
C HIS A 113 7.25 -26.80 7.07
N GLY A 114 8.21 -26.29 6.29
CA GLY A 114 8.22 -26.44 4.85
C GLY A 114 7.18 -25.56 4.16
N VAL A 115 6.92 -25.82 2.87
CA VAL A 115 5.90 -25.10 2.11
C VAL A 115 4.52 -25.67 2.47
N LEU A 116 3.73 -24.87 3.18
CA LEU A 116 2.37 -25.21 3.59
C LEU A 116 1.32 -24.80 2.55
N ASP A 117 0.23 -25.56 2.46
CA ASP A 117 -0.98 -25.12 1.77
C ASP A 117 -1.75 -24.07 2.60
N SER A 118 -2.81 -23.50 2.03
CA SER A 118 -3.60 -22.45 2.69
C SER A 118 -4.25 -22.90 4.00
N ASP A 119 -4.74 -24.14 4.09
CA ASP A 119 -5.44 -24.61 5.28
C ASP A 119 -4.45 -24.93 6.41
N GLN A 120 -3.31 -25.55 6.08
CA GLN A 120 -2.20 -25.78 6.99
C GLN A 120 -1.60 -24.46 7.51
N PHE A 121 -1.39 -23.48 6.62
CA PHE A 121 -0.89 -22.16 7.00
C PHE A 121 -1.86 -21.44 7.95
N ASN A 122 -3.16 -21.53 7.70
CA ASN A 122 -4.18 -20.97 8.58
C ASN A 122 -4.19 -21.65 9.96
N LEU A 123 -4.01 -22.98 10.02
CA LEU A 123 -3.90 -23.70 11.29
C LEU A 123 -2.67 -23.25 12.09
N LEU A 124 -1.50 -23.19 11.46
CA LEU A 124 -0.27 -22.70 12.09
C LEU A 124 -0.40 -21.25 12.56
N SER A 125 -0.99 -20.40 11.72
CA SER A 125 -1.27 -18.99 12.03
C SER A 125 -2.11 -18.87 13.31
N ARG A 126 -3.12 -19.73 13.48
CA ARG A 126 -3.99 -19.68 14.66
C ARG A 126 -3.29 -20.08 15.96
N GLU A 127 -2.21 -20.85 15.89
CA GLU A 127 -1.41 -21.21 17.06
C GLU A 127 -0.40 -20.12 17.44
N ALA A 128 0.01 -19.29 16.48
CA ALA A 128 1.00 -18.25 16.66
C ALA A 128 0.39 -16.91 17.07
N LYS A 129 1.21 -16.08 17.75
CA LYS A 129 0.83 -14.71 18.14
C LYS A 129 1.39 -13.66 17.20
N ILE A 130 2.57 -13.91 16.63
CA ILE A 130 3.33 -12.90 15.87
C ILE A 130 3.60 -13.40 14.47
N PHE A 131 3.41 -12.52 13.49
CA PHE A 131 3.89 -12.66 12.13
C PHE A 131 5.03 -11.67 11.91
N LEU A 132 6.25 -12.17 11.72
CA LEU A 132 7.46 -11.35 11.66
C LEU A 132 7.86 -11.09 10.20
N GLY A 133 7.72 -9.84 9.78
CA GLY A 133 8.33 -9.35 8.55
C GLY A 133 9.85 -9.27 8.66
N LEU A 134 10.51 -9.49 7.54
CA LEU A 134 11.98 -9.49 7.42
C LEU A 134 12.47 -8.54 6.31
N GLY A 135 11.58 -7.69 5.79
CA GLY A 135 11.89 -6.62 4.84
C GLY A 135 11.58 -6.97 3.39
N PHE A 136 11.36 -8.25 3.08
CA PHE A 136 10.92 -8.72 1.76
C PHE A 136 10.07 -10.00 1.95
N PRO A 137 9.03 -10.25 1.12
CA PRO A 137 8.56 -9.46 -0.02
C PRO A 137 7.80 -8.19 0.39
N TYR A 138 7.84 -7.18 -0.48
CA TYR A 138 7.17 -5.89 -0.30
C TYR A 138 5.66 -6.01 -0.56
N GLU A 139 4.85 -5.44 0.33
CA GLU A 139 3.39 -5.23 0.16
C GLU A 139 2.63 -6.46 -0.35
N GLY A 140 2.97 -7.64 0.18
CA GLY A 140 2.24 -8.87 -0.13
C GLY A 140 0.94 -9.02 0.68
N PRO A 141 0.08 -9.98 0.29
CA PRO A 141 -1.20 -10.23 0.96
C PRO A 141 -1.08 -10.97 2.30
N ALA A 142 0.00 -11.73 2.52
CA ALA A 142 0.11 -12.62 3.68
C ALA A 142 0.05 -11.91 5.04
N PRO A 143 0.62 -10.69 5.23
CA PRO A 143 0.41 -9.93 6.46
C PRO A 143 -1.06 -9.62 6.78
N LEU A 144 -1.90 -9.35 5.78
CA LEU A 144 -3.34 -9.16 5.99
C LEU A 144 -4.02 -10.47 6.38
N GLU A 145 -3.64 -11.59 5.76
CA GLU A 145 -4.14 -12.93 6.14
C GLU A 145 -3.74 -13.31 7.58
N ALA A 146 -2.52 -12.92 8.01
CA ALA A 146 -2.05 -13.12 9.37
C ALA A 146 -2.90 -12.32 10.38
N VAL A 147 -3.11 -11.02 10.13
CA VAL A 147 -3.97 -10.18 10.99
C VAL A 147 -5.43 -10.65 10.97
N ALA A 148 -5.92 -11.16 9.85
CA ALA A 148 -7.26 -11.77 9.73
C ALA A 148 -7.43 -13.05 10.55
N ASN A 149 -6.33 -13.78 10.78
CA ASN A 149 -6.26 -14.93 11.69
C ASN A 149 -5.89 -14.52 13.13
N GLY A 150 -5.64 -13.22 13.34
CA GLY A 150 -5.42 -12.54 14.61
C GLY A 150 -3.98 -12.55 15.10
N LEU A 151 -3.00 -12.77 14.24
CA LEU A 151 -1.60 -12.49 14.59
C LEU A 151 -1.37 -10.98 14.60
N VAL A 152 -0.38 -10.55 15.37
CA VAL A 152 0.23 -9.22 15.25
C VAL A 152 1.28 -9.27 14.15
N PHE A 153 1.24 -8.34 13.21
CA PHE A 153 2.29 -8.19 12.22
C PHE A 153 3.39 -7.24 12.73
N ILE A 154 4.62 -7.73 12.85
CA ILE A 154 5.79 -6.88 13.04
C ILE A 154 6.26 -6.48 11.65
N ASN A 155 6.05 -5.21 11.30
CA ASN A 155 6.33 -4.62 10.00
C ASN A 155 7.70 -3.92 10.00
N PRO A 156 8.69 -4.41 9.24
CA PRO A 156 10.00 -3.76 9.17
C PRO A 156 9.91 -2.36 8.58
N LYS A 157 10.35 -1.38 9.36
CA LYS A 157 10.60 -0.01 8.92
C LYS A 157 11.93 0.03 8.17
N PHE A 158 11.96 0.73 7.04
CA PHE A 158 13.20 0.95 6.31
C PHE A 158 13.88 2.24 6.81
N SER A 159 15.19 2.15 7.07
CA SER A 159 16.00 3.30 7.50
C SER A 159 16.02 4.42 6.45
N ALA A 160 15.98 4.04 5.17
CA ALA A 160 15.73 4.94 4.04
C ALA A 160 14.59 4.37 3.18
N PRO A 161 13.68 5.22 2.67
CA PRO A 161 12.60 4.76 1.83
C PRO A 161 13.11 4.05 0.56
N LYS A 162 12.51 2.90 0.21
CA LYS A 162 12.88 2.10 -0.96
C LYS A 162 12.07 2.52 -2.19
N SER A 163 12.73 2.72 -3.32
CA SER A 163 12.10 3.11 -4.58
C SER A 163 12.88 2.60 -5.78
N ARG A 164 12.41 2.90 -6.99
CA ARG A 164 13.15 2.56 -8.22
C ARG A 164 14.54 3.20 -8.32
N LEU A 165 14.81 4.24 -7.53
CA LEU A 165 16.07 4.97 -7.56
C LEU A 165 17.18 4.29 -6.74
N ASN A 166 16.82 3.46 -5.76
CA ASN A 166 17.77 2.90 -4.80
C ASN A 166 17.60 1.39 -4.53
N GLU A 167 16.59 0.74 -5.09
CA GLU A 167 16.30 -0.67 -4.85
C GLU A 167 16.08 -1.43 -6.17
N THR A 168 16.86 -2.49 -6.36
CA THR A 168 16.95 -3.24 -7.62
C THR A 168 15.61 -3.85 -8.05
N PHE A 169 14.83 -4.33 -7.07
CA PHE A 169 13.49 -4.87 -7.30
C PHE A 169 12.55 -3.85 -7.96
N PHE A 170 12.76 -2.56 -7.70
CA PHE A 170 11.92 -1.47 -8.20
C PHE A 170 12.45 -0.81 -9.47
N ALA A 171 13.70 -1.05 -9.89
CA ALA A 171 14.40 -0.30 -10.94
C ALA A 171 13.60 -0.10 -12.25
N LYS A 172 12.88 -1.14 -12.69
CA LYS A 172 12.09 -1.12 -13.94
C LYS A 172 10.61 -0.77 -13.74
N LYS A 173 10.16 -0.56 -12.50
CA LYS A 173 8.75 -0.27 -12.22
C LYS A 173 8.41 1.18 -12.62
N PRO A 174 7.23 1.43 -13.22
CA PRO A 174 6.85 2.75 -13.73
C PRO A 174 6.28 3.65 -12.62
N THR A 175 6.98 3.78 -11.50
CA THR A 175 6.56 4.63 -10.37
C THR A 175 7.77 5.15 -9.60
N LEU A 176 7.70 6.41 -9.15
CA LEU A 176 8.69 7.01 -8.26
C LEU A 176 8.32 6.87 -6.77
N ARG A 177 7.25 6.12 -6.46
CA ARG A 177 6.83 5.91 -5.07
C ARG A 177 7.96 5.33 -4.24
N GLN A 178 8.03 5.83 -3.00
CA GLN A 178 8.93 5.35 -1.98
C GLN A 178 8.17 4.55 -0.92
N LEU A 179 8.66 3.35 -0.59
CA LEU A 179 8.15 2.52 0.49
C LEU A 179 8.92 2.84 1.77
N LYS A 180 8.21 3.22 2.84
CA LYS A 180 8.81 3.52 4.16
C LYS A 180 8.94 2.28 5.05
N SER A 181 8.18 1.24 4.75
CA SER A 181 8.17 -0.04 5.46
C SER A 181 7.85 -1.21 4.52
N GLN A 182 7.97 -2.44 5.01
CA GLN A 182 7.69 -3.64 4.21
C GLN A 182 6.25 -3.66 3.69
N ASN A 183 5.28 -3.17 4.47
CA ASN A 183 3.90 -3.01 4.06
C ASN A 183 3.34 -1.65 4.50
N SER A 184 3.50 -0.63 3.66
CA SER A 184 3.06 0.74 3.96
C SER A 184 1.54 0.87 4.08
N TYR A 185 0.74 0.06 3.37
CA TYR A 185 -0.72 0.05 3.58
C TYR A 185 -1.08 -0.31 5.03
N MET A 186 -0.44 -1.36 5.56
CA MET A 186 -0.72 -1.81 6.93
C MET A 186 -0.18 -0.86 7.99
N GLU A 187 0.92 -0.16 7.71
CA GLU A 187 1.43 0.94 8.55
C GLU A 187 0.42 2.09 8.63
N ASP A 188 -0.07 2.57 7.48
CA ASP A 188 -0.86 3.80 7.40
C ASP A 188 -2.34 3.61 7.78
N PHE A 189 -2.93 2.44 7.48
CA PHE A 189 -4.40 2.22 7.56
C PHE A 189 -4.85 1.20 8.60
N ILE A 190 -3.93 0.43 9.16
CA ILE A 190 -4.25 -0.55 10.22
C ILE A 190 -3.56 -0.14 11.51
N GLY A 191 -2.23 -0.05 11.50
CA GLY A 191 -1.44 0.34 12.66
C GLY A 191 -1.64 -0.55 13.89
N GLU A 192 -1.24 -0.04 15.05
CA GLU A 192 -1.38 -0.72 16.33
C GLU A 192 -2.86 -0.85 16.73
N PRO A 193 -3.26 -1.94 17.43
CA PRO A 193 -2.40 -3.01 17.99
C PRO A 193 -2.09 -4.16 17.01
N TYR A 194 -2.58 -4.10 15.78
CA TYR A 194 -2.44 -5.18 14.80
C TYR A 194 -1.07 -5.19 14.11
N VAL A 195 -0.46 -4.01 13.97
CA VAL A 195 0.76 -3.79 13.20
C VAL A 195 1.71 -2.91 14.01
N PHE A 196 2.89 -3.44 14.33
CA PHE A 196 3.97 -2.65 14.93
C PHE A 196 5.03 -2.41 13.86
N THR A 197 5.18 -1.16 13.44
CA THR A 197 6.19 -0.78 12.43
C THR A 197 7.49 -0.35 13.12
N VAL A 198 8.52 -1.19 13.05
CA VAL A 198 9.79 -0.98 13.78
C VAL A 198 11.02 -1.27 12.92
N ASP A 199 12.13 -0.62 13.22
CA ASP A 199 13.42 -1.01 12.65
C ASP A 199 13.86 -2.33 13.30
N ILE A 200 13.79 -3.42 12.53
CA ILE A 200 14.15 -4.77 13.00
C ILE A 200 15.66 -4.94 13.22
N SER A 201 16.48 -4.00 12.76
CA SER A 201 17.93 -3.99 12.97
C SER A 201 18.29 -3.44 14.35
N ASP A 202 17.39 -2.66 14.96
CA ASP A 202 17.48 -2.19 16.33
C ASP A 202 16.90 -3.27 17.27
N GLY A 203 17.79 -4.11 17.81
CA GLY A 203 17.43 -5.22 18.71
C GLY A 203 16.58 -4.79 19.91
N PRO A 204 16.96 -3.74 20.67
CA PRO A 204 16.11 -3.18 21.72
C PRO A 204 14.71 -2.78 21.24
N ALA A 205 14.58 -2.05 20.13
CA ALA A 205 13.28 -1.64 19.60
C ALA A 205 12.42 -2.85 19.17
N LEU A 206 13.03 -3.83 18.48
CA LEU A 206 12.37 -5.07 18.09
C LEU A 206 11.89 -5.87 19.30
N ARG A 207 12.73 -6.02 20.33
CA ARG A 207 12.35 -6.71 21.59
C ARG A 207 11.18 -6.02 22.27
N ALA A 208 11.16 -4.68 22.29
CA ALA A 208 10.06 -3.93 22.86
C ALA A 208 8.75 -4.18 22.09
N ALA A 209 8.79 -4.13 20.75
CA ALA A 209 7.64 -4.41 19.91
C ALA A 209 7.12 -5.85 20.07
N VAL A 210 8.01 -6.84 20.12
CA VAL A 210 7.64 -8.24 20.36
C VAL A 210 6.97 -8.42 21.71
N LYS A 211 7.49 -7.79 22.78
CA LYS A 211 6.85 -7.86 24.10
C LYS A 211 5.45 -7.25 24.11
N GLN A 212 5.27 -6.09 23.46
CA GLN A 212 3.96 -5.46 23.32
C GLN A 212 3.00 -6.31 22.48
N ALA A 213 3.49 -6.87 21.37
CA ALA A 213 2.72 -7.77 20.51
C ALA A 213 2.26 -9.04 21.24
N LEU A 214 3.08 -9.61 22.13
CA LEU A 214 2.70 -10.78 22.94
C LEU A 214 1.61 -10.49 23.98
N GLN A 215 1.47 -9.22 24.39
CA GLN A 215 0.49 -8.73 25.36
C GLN A 215 -0.74 -8.10 24.69
N ALA A 216 -0.72 -7.94 23.36
CA ALA A 216 -1.79 -7.29 22.62
C ALA A 216 -3.05 -8.17 22.63
N GLU A 217 -4.16 -7.60 23.08
CA GLU A 217 -5.48 -8.23 23.05
C GLU A 217 -6.36 -7.51 22.03
N PHE A 218 -6.76 -8.22 20.98
CA PHE A 218 -7.64 -7.69 19.93
C PHE A 218 -8.41 -8.81 19.25
N GLN A 219 -9.51 -8.43 18.60
CA GLN A 219 -10.28 -9.34 17.76
C GLN A 219 -9.65 -9.40 16.35
N PRO A 220 -9.56 -10.59 15.72
CA PRO A 220 -9.08 -10.72 14.36
C PRO A 220 -9.81 -9.77 13.40
N TYR A 221 -9.04 -9.00 12.64
CA TYR A 221 -9.51 -7.85 11.88
C TYR A 221 -9.24 -8.03 10.40
N VAL A 222 -10.22 -7.64 9.57
CA VAL A 222 -10.08 -7.53 8.12
C VAL A 222 -10.65 -6.16 7.76
N PRO A 223 -9.86 -5.25 7.14
CA PRO A 223 -10.40 -3.99 6.66
C PRO A 223 -11.54 -4.24 5.68
N TRP A 224 -12.60 -3.43 5.76
CA TRP A 224 -13.82 -3.63 4.98
C TRP A 224 -13.55 -3.80 3.48
N GLU A 225 -12.68 -2.99 2.91
CA GLU A 225 -12.27 -3.02 1.50
C GLU A 225 -11.58 -4.31 1.03
N PHE A 226 -11.09 -5.12 1.96
CA PHE A 226 -10.51 -6.45 1.72
C PHE A 226 -11.49 -7.59 2.04
N THR A 227 -12.74 -7.29 2.39
CA THR A 227 -13.82 -8.28 2.49
C THR A 227 -14.43 -8.55 1.12
N ALA A 228 -15.14 -9.67 0.97
CA ALA A 228 -15.88 -9.96 -0.26
C ALA A 228 -16.93 -8.88 -0.57
N GLU A 229 -17.67 -8.44 0.46
CA GLU A 229 -18.70 -7.40 0.35
C GLU A 229 -18.10 -6.04 -0.01
N GLY A 230 -17.02 -5.63 0.65
CA GLY A 230 -16.34 -4.38 0.34
C GLY A 230 -15.67 -4.36 -1.04
N MET A 231 -15.13 -5.49 -1.50
CA MET A 231 -14.64 -5.59 -2.89
C MET A 231 -15.80 -5.49 -3.89
N LEU A 232 -16.93 -6.14 -3.63
CA LEU A 232 -18.12 -6.04 -4.48
C LEU A 232 -18.68 -4.62 -4.53
N GLU A 233 -18.77 -3.93 -3.38
CA GLU A 233 -19.18 -2.52 -3.31
C GLU A 233 -18.29 -1.65 -4.22
N ARG A 234 -16.97 -1.78 -4.08
CA ARG A 234 -15.99 -1.00 -4.84
C ARG A 234 -16.06 -1.29 -6.33
N VAL A 235 -16.05 -2.56 -6.71
CA VAL A 235 -16.10 -2.97 -8.11
C VAL A 235 -17.41 -2.55 -8.75
N ALA A 236 -18.55 -2.74 -8.07
CA ALA A 236 -19.85 -2.29 -8.56
C ALA A 236 -19.88 -0.77 -8.77
N TYR A 237 -19.31 0.02 -7.85
CA TYR A 237 -19.23 1.46 -8.01
C TYR A 237 -18.44 1.84 -9.27
N TYR A 238 -17.27 1.24 -9.49
CA TYR A 238 -16.48 1.49 -10.70
C TYR A 238 -17.23 1.16 -11.98
N PHE A 239 -17.90 0.01 -12.04
CA PHE A 239 -18.70 -0.38 -13.20
C PHE A 239 -19.84 0.61 -13.52
N LEU A 240 -20.39 1.27 -12.50
CA LEU A 240 -21.54 2.16 -12.66
C LEU A 240 -21.16 3.63 -12.85
N HIS A 241 -20.00 4.07 -12.36
CA HIS A 241 -19.67 5.50 -12.26
C HIS A 241 -18.29 5.87 -12.81
N GLN A 242 -17.40 4.90 -13.06
CA GLN A 242 -16.09 5.21 -13.63
C GLN A 242 -16.13 5.12 -15.16
N ASP A 243 -16.40 6.27 -15.78
CA ASP A 243 -16.43 6.42 -17.24
C ASP A 243 -15.25 7.26 -17.73
N PHE A 244 -14.52 6.72 -18.70
CA PHE A 244 -13.41 7.38 -19.40
C PHE A 244 -13.71 7.57 -20.91
N CYS A 245 -14.88 7.16 -21.38
CA CYS A 245 -15.31 7.28 -22.77
C CYS A 245 -15.88 8.67 -23.07
N GLU A 246 -16.48 9.34 -22.08
CA GLU A 246 -17.02 10.69 -22.20
C GLU A 246 -16.03 11.75 -21.67
N PRO A 247 -15.55 12.69 -22.51
CA PRO A 247 -14.53 13.67 -22.12
C PRO A 247 -14.93 14.63 -20.99
N ASP A 248 -16.23 14.92 -20.86
CA ASP A 248 -16.76 15.89 -19.90
C ASP A 248 -17.33 15.23 -18.64
N HIS A 249 -17.27 13.89 -18.54
CA HIS A 249 -17.80 13.18 -17.39
C HIS A 249 -16.84 13.33 -16.19
N LEU A 250 -17.33 13.97 -15.13
CA LEU A 250 -16.64 13.96 -13.84
C LEU A 250 -17.01 12.67 -13.09
N PRO A 251 -16.04 11.79 -12.76
CA PRO A 251 -16.34 10.53 -12.08
C PRO A 251 -16.89 10.72 -10.66
N LEU A 252 -16.77 11.93 -10.12
CA LEU A 252 -17.25 12.32 -8.80
C LEU A 252 -17.95 13.69 -8.85
N ASN A 253 -18.92 13.85 -7.96
CA ASN A 253 -19.62 15.13 -7.81
C ASN A 253 -18.66 16.22 -7.27
N ILE A 254 -18.63 17.37 -7.93
CA ILE A 254 -17.78 18.52 -7.57
C ILE A 254 -17.94 18.99 -6.12
N SER A 255 -19.09 18.75 -5.48
CA SER A 255 -19.32 19.06 -4.06
C SER A 255 -18.32 18.39 -3.11
N GLN A 256 -17.65 17.32 -3.56
CA GLN A 256 -16.65 16.58 -2.79
C GLN A 256 -15.25 17.17 -2.90
N LEU A 257 -14.99 18.04 -3.87
CA LEU A 257 -13.71 18.70 -4.04
C LEU A 257 -13.41 19.55 -2.81
N ARG A 258 -12.23 19.31 -2.23
CA ARG A 258 -11.60 20.15 -1.21
C ARG A 258 -10.22 20.50 -1.72
N ILE A 259 -9.93 21.79 -1.82
CA ILE A 259 -8.66 22.28 -2.35
C ILE A 259 -7.78 22.67 -1.18
N TYR A 260 -6.56 22.13 -1.14
CA TYR A 260 -5.54 22.49 -0.16
C TYR A 260 -4.25 22.89 -0.86
N VAL A 261 -3.51 23.80 -0.24
CA VAL A 261 -2.17 24.18 -0.68
C VAL A 261 -1.17 23.38 0.14
N GLY A 262 -0.32 22.62 -0.54
CA GLY A 262 0.74 21.85 0.10
C GLY A 262 1.84 22.74 0.69
N GLU A 263 2.50 22.22 1.72
CA GLU A 263 3.79 22.76 2.15
C GLU A 263 4.81 22.69 1.00
N SER A 264 5.82 23.55 1.05
CA SER A 264 6.87 23.59 0.05
C SER A 264 7.57 22.24 -0.12
N GLY A 265 7.58 21.72 -1.35
CA GLY A 265 8.14 20.42 -1.69
C GLY A 265 7.21 19.22 -1.45
N ALA A 266 6.06 19.39 -0.80
CA ALA A 266 5.16 18.30 -0.48
C ALA A 266 4.37 17.81 -1.71
N SER A 267 4.11 16.50 -1.76
CA SER A 267 3.20 15.91 -2.74
C SER A 267 1.74 16.25 -2.41
N CYS A 268 0.84 16.11 -3.39
CA CYS A 268 -0.58 16.25 -3.13
C CYS A 268 -1.15 15.09 -2.31
N SER A 269 -0.57 13.89 -2.45
CA SER A 269 -0.87 12.75 -1.57
C SER A 269 -0.62 13.07 -0.10
N ASP A 270 0.56 13.62 0.23
CA ASP A 270 0.90 13.98 1.61
C ASP A 270 0.03 15.13 2.11
N THR A 271 -0.22 16.12 1.26
CA THR A 271 -1.06 17.27 1.58
C THR A 271 -2.48 16.81 1.95
N CYS A 272 -3.12 16.00 1.13
CA CYS A 272 -4.46 15.49 1.42
C CYS A 272 -4.46 14.58 2.67
N SER A 273 -3.46 13.71 2.81
CA SER A 273 -3.33 12.80 3.97
C SER A 273 -3.21 13.55 5.29
N LYS A 274 -2.43 14.65 5.36
CA LYS A 274 -2.35 15.55 6.53
C LYS A 274 -3.70 16.13 6.94
N HIS A 275 -4.63 16.25 6.01
CA HIS A 275 -6.00 16.72 6.26
C HIS A 275 -7.01 15.58 6.48
N GLY A 276 -6.56 14.32 6.55
CA GLY A 276 -7.45 13.15 6.69
C GLY A 276 -8.28 12.90 5.42
N LEU A 277 -7.76 13.28 4.26
CA LEU A 277 -8.40 13.17 2.96
C LEU A 277 -7.51 12.40 1.98
N PHE A 278 -8.07 12.08 0.81
CA PHE A 278 -7.35 11.40 -0.26
C PHE A 278 -7.20 12.33 -1.47
N CYS A 279 -6.08 12.26 -2.18
CA CYS A 279 -5.89 13.03 -3.42
C CYS A 279 -6.76 12.45 -4.53
N GLU A 280 -7.51 13.30 -5.24
CA GLU A 280 -8.43 12.91 -6.30
C GLU A 280 -7.98 13.49 -7.62
N SER A 281 -7.32 12.67 -8.44
CA SER A 281 -6.68 13.11 -9.67
C SER A 281 -7.68 13.61 -10.72
N SER A 282 -8.92 13.10 -10.72
CA SER A 282 -9.96 13.54 -11.67
C SER A 282 -10.37 15.00 -11.49
N PHE A 283 -10.14 15.59 -10.31
CA PHE A 283 -10.47 16.98 -10.04
C PHE A 283 -9.37 17.97 -10.43
N PHE A 284 -8.20 17.51 -10.88
CA PHE A 284 -7.13 18.43 -11.30
C PHE A 284 -7.55 19.35 -12.45
N SER A 285 -8.35 18.85 -13.40
CA SER A 285 -8.87 19.66 -14.52
C SER A 285 -9.70 20.85 -14.05
N LEU A 286 -10.41 20.71 -12.93
CA LEU A 286 -11.25 21.74 -12.33
C LEU A 286 -10.44 22.83 -11.61
N ILE A 287 -9.27 22.48 -11.10
CA ILE A 287 -8.42 23.40 -10.35
C ILE A 287 -7.27 23.98 -11.17
N ASN A 288 -6.99 23.42 -12.35
CA ASN A 288 -6.00 23.91 -13.30
C ASN A 288 -6.50 25.11 -14.12
N LEU A 289 -7.10 26.10 -13.45
CA LEU A 289 -7.64 27.31 -14.05
C LEU A 289 -6.99 28.53 -13.41
N ARG A 290 -6.63 29.52 -14.24
CA ARG A 290 -6.04 30.78 -13.77
C ARG A 290 -6.87 31.44 -12.66
N SER A 291 -8.19 31.44 -12.82
CA SER A 291 -9.15 32.02 -11.86
C SER A 291 -9.23 31.26 -10.54
N VAL A 292 -8.87 29.97 -10.50
CA VAL A 292 -8.81 29.16 -9.29
C VAL A 292 -7.48 29.36 -8.60
N VAL A 293 -6.37 29.23 -9.35
CA VAL A 293 -5.00 29.40 -8.82
C VAL A 293 -4.80 30.79 -8.21
N ALA A 294 -5.32 31.84 -8.86
CA ALA A 294 -5.24 33.22 -8.37
C ALA A 294 -5.96 33.47 -7.03
N ARG A 295 -6.80 32.54 -6.55
CA ARG A 295 -7.44 32.63 -5.23
C ARG A 295 -6.50 32.23 -4.09
N PHE A 296 -5.48 31.43 -4.39
CA PHE A 296 -4.57 30.87 -3.39
C PHE A 296 -3.24 31.61 -3.33
N SER A 297 -2.83 32.25 -4.42
CA SER A 297 -1.63 33.09 -4.46
C SER A 297 -1.80 34.25 -5.44
N LEU A 298 -1.28 35.43 -5.06
CA LEU A 298 -1.24 36.61 -5.91
C LEU A 298 0.02 36.57 -6.79
N CYS A 299 0.00 35.74 -7.83
CA CYS A 299 1.10 35.66 -8.77
C CYS A 299 1.02 36.78 -9.81
N PRO A 300 2.05 37.66 -9.93
CA PRO A 300 2.13 38.63 -11.03
C PRO A 300 2.27 37.95 -12.41
N GLU A 301 2.86 36.75 -12.46
CA GLU A 301 3.10 36.01 -13.69
C GLU A 301 2.44 34.62 -13.68
N PHE A 302 1.97 34.18 -14.85
CA PHE A 302 1.46 32.83 -15.06
C PHE A 302 2.23 32.16 -16.18
N ALA A 303 2.73 30.96 -15.91
CA ALA A 303 3.38 30.10 -16.89
C ALA A 303 2.53 28.83 -17.09
N THR A 304 2.44 28.36 -18.33
CA THR A 304 1.83 27.06 -18.65
C THR A 304 2.96 26.11 -19.02
N VAL A 305 3.07 24.99 -18.31
CA VAL A 305 4.21 24.07 -18.43
C VAL A 305 3.74 22.61 -18.44
N ALA A 306 4.48 21.76 -19.14
CA ALA A 306 4.31 20.31 -19.13
C ALA A 306 5.23 19.66 -18.09
N ASP A 307 4.80 19.64 -16.83
CA ASP A 307 5.55 19.12 -15.68
C ASP A 307 4.61 18.30 -14.74
N LEU A 308 5.12 17.53 -13.78
CA LEU A 308 4.29 16.75 -12.84
C LEU A 308 3.74 17.60 -11.67
N HIS A 309 4.32 18.77 -11.41
CA HIS A 309 3.98 19.58 -10.24
C HIS A 309 2.77 20.53 -10.38
N PRO A 310 2.45 21.10 -11.57
CA PRO A 310 1.28 21.97 -11.72
C PRO A 310 -0.06 21.26 -11.43
N PRO A 311 -1.10 22.00 -10.99
CA PRO A 311 -1.09 23.42 -10.69
C PRO A 311 -0.33 23.74 -9.39
N SER A 312 0.53 24.75 -9.45
CA SER A 312 1.44 25.09 -8.35
C SER A 312 1.84 26.56 -8.42
N PHE A 313 2.58 27.02 -7.42
CA PHE A 313 3.24 28.33 -7.47
C PHE A 313 4.60 28.27 -6.77
N SER A 314 5.52 29.10 -7.25
CA SER A 314 6.83 29.35 -6.63
C SER A 314 7.11 30.84 -6.70
N GLN A 315 7.33 31.46 -5.55
CA GLN A 315 7.60 32.89 -5.41
C GLN A 315 6.53 33.76 -6.12
N ASN A 316 6.84 34.29 -7.29
CA ASN A 316 6.03 35.23 -8.07
C ASN A 316 5.37 34.60 -9.31
N VAL A 317 5.56 33.30 -9.55
CA VAL A 317 5.05 32.61 -10.74
C VAL A 317 4.06 31.53 -10.33
N CYS A 318 2.88 31.56 -10.96
CA CYS A 318 1.88 30.51 -10.87
C CYS A 318 1.98 29.62 -12.11
N PHE A 319 2.02 28.31 -11.90
CA PHE A 319 2.16 27.32 -12.96
C PHE A 319 0.83 26.62 -13.21
N LEU A 320 0.40 26.61 -14.47
CA LEU A 320 -0.71 25.82 -14.98
C LEU A 320 -0.17 24.63 -15.76
N GLN A 321 -0.89 23.52 -15.74
CA GLN A 321 -0.58 22.32 -16.51
C GLN A 321 -0.96 22.51 -17.98
N GLU A 322 0.00 22.27 -18.88
CA GLU A 322 -0.23 22.20 -20.32
C GLU A 322 -0.80 20.84 -20.74
N ASN A 323 -0.26 19.76 -20.17
CA ASN A 323 -0.58 18.39 -20.55
C ASN A 323 -1.36 17.69 -19.43
N GLN A 324 -2.67 17.48 -19.63
CA GLN A 324 -3.53 16.86 -18.63
C GLN A 324 -3.08 15.44 -18.22
N HIS A 325 -2.32 14.73 -19.05
CA HIS A 325 -1.78 13.42 -18.71
C HIS A 325 -0.63 13.47 -17.70
N LEU A 326 -0.11 14.65 -17.38
CA LEU A 326 0.94 14.86 -16.36
C LEU A 326 0.38 15.29 -15.00
N LEU A 327 -0.93 15.44 -14.87
CA LEU A 327 -1.59 15.71 -13.59
C LEU A 327 -1.31 14.54 -12.64
N ASN A 328 -0.78 14.87 -11.46
CA ASN A 328 -0.18 13.85 -10.61
C ASN A 328 -0.33 14.15 -9.11
N CYS A 329 -0.77 13.17 -8.32
CA CYS A 329 -0.89 13.28 -6.88
C CYS A 329 0.43 13.00 -6.14
N ALA A 330 1.18 11.99 -6.58
CA ALA A 330 2.29 11.37 -5.83
C ALA A 330 3.65 12.08 -5.91
N SER A 331 3.90 12.95 -6.89
CA SER A 331 5.20 13.59 -7.10
C SER A 331 5.48 14.64 -6.04
N GLU A 332 6.56 14.41 -5.29
CA GLU A 332 7.25 15.44 -4.50
C GLU A 332 7.83 16.52 -5.44
N SER A 333 7.85 17.76 -4.97
CA SER A 333 8.37 18.90 -5.72
C SER A 333 9.64 19.46 -5.11
N SER A 334 10.29 20.37 -5.83
CA SER A 334 11.38 21.17 -5.26
C SER A 334 10.90 21.98 -4.06
N ARG A 335 11.81 22.28 -3.12
CA ARG A 335 11.51 22.97 -1.84
C ARG A 335 11.03 24.42 -1.99
N ASP A 336 10.99 24.96 -3.19
CA ASP A 336 10.47 26.27 -3.52
C ASP A 336 9.04 26.24 -4.10
N ILE A 337 8.56 25.05 -4.47
CA ILE A 337 7.25 24.86 -5.12
C ILE A 337 6.21 24.46 -4.08
N GLN A 338 5.07 25.15 -4.08
CA GLN A 338 3.86 24.74 -3.37
C GLN A 338 2.79 24.29 -4.36
N ARG A 339 2.27 23.08 -4.16
CA ARG A 339 1.28 22.47 -5.05
C ARG A 339 -0.14 22.78 -4.58
N ILE A 340 -1.05 23.00 -5.53
CA ILE A 340 -2.48 23.15 -5.27
C ILE A 340 -3.13 21.79 -5.52
N CYS A 341 -3.70 21.21 -4.46
CA CYS A 341 -4.02 19.79 -4.41
C CYS A 341 -5.52 19.57 -4.30
N PRO A 342 -6.12 18.78 -5.21
CA PRO A 342 -7.50 18.38 -5.13
C PRO A 342 -7.63 17.15 -4.23
N CYS A 343 -8.35 17.32 -3.13
CA CYS A 343 -8.61 16.28 -2.15
C CYS A 343 -10.09 15.93 -2.12
N ARG A 344 -10.40 14.69 -1.73
CA ARG A 344 -11.75 14.20 -1.45
C ARG A 344 -11.81 13.46 -0.11
N SER A 345 -13.02 13.37 0.43
CA SER A 345 -13.29 12.45 1.55
C SER A 345 -13.25 10.99 1.09
N PHE A 346 -13.19 10.07 2.05
CA PHE A 346 -13.34 8.64 1.82
C PHE A 346 -14.19 7.97 2.91
N LYS A 347 -14.78 6.82 2.60
CA LYS A 347 -15.50 5.97 3.55
C LYS A 347 -14.49 5.27 4.47
N PRO A 348 -14.72 5.23 5.80
CA PRO A 348 -13.88 4.44 6.70
C PRO A 348 -13.81 2.98 6.24
N GLY A 349 -12.60 2.48 6.01
CA GLY A 349 -12.37 1.12 5.52
C GLY A 349 -12.68 0.88 4.05
N GLN A 350 -12.99 1.91 3.25
CA GLN A 350 -13.15 1.86 1.80
C GLN A 350 -12.61 3.13 1.16
N ILE A 351 -11.30 3.20 0.98
CA ILE A 351 -10.64 4.45 0.57
C ILE A 351 -10.96 4.86 -0.88
N ALA A 352 -11.27 3.86 -1.72
CA ALA A 352 -11.69 4.02 -3.12
C ALA A 352 -12.93 4.88 -3.28
N LEU A 353 -13.81 4.84 -2.27
CA LEU A 353 -15.11 5.47 -2.34
C LEU A 353 -15.15 6.65 -1.39
N CYS A 354 -15.62 7.77 -1.93
CA CYS A 354 -15.92 8.94 -1.14
C CYS A 354 -17.14 8.72 -0.22
N LYS A 355 -17.37 9.59 0.77
CA LYS A 355 -18.52 9.44 1.69
C LYS A 355 -19.89 9.55 1.02
N ALA A 356 -19.98 10.21 -0.13
CA ALA A 356 -21.22 10.36 -0.90
C ALA A 356 -21.28 9.42 -2.13
N CYS A 357 -20.27 8.55 -2.23
CA CYS A 357 -20.24 7.34 -3.02
C CYS A 357 -20.73 6.21 -2.09
#